data_AF-A0AA88GE01-F1
#
_entry.id   AF-A0AA88GE01-F1
#
_cell.length_a   1.000
_cell.length_b   1.000
_cell.length_c   1.000
_cell.angle_alpha   90.00
_cell.angle_beta   90.00
_cell.angle_gamma   90.00
#
_symmetry.space_group_name_H-M   'P 1'
#
loop_
_entity.id
_entity.type
_entity.pdbx_description
1 polymer ?
#
loop_
_entity_poly.entity_id
_entity_poly.type
_entity_poly.pdbx_seq_one_letter_code
_entity_poly.pdbx_strand_id
1 'polypeptide(L)'
;MPVEEHSWCSEQVIAALSREPVGTELAQQVAQALKSGRYIMNGHRDYCGVGLVYTTPQKVFEFCYVNDGFNTDSIISFSDENEFIKFLSEQSDYSMSGADESSAVFYEKNTFGRNNQRITVARLEHLVATSRL
;
A
#
# COMPACT_ATOMS: atom_id res chain seq x y z
N MET A 1 33.84 6.72 1.35
CA MET A 1 32.96 6.02 0.40
C MET A 1 31.56 6.49 0.68
N PRO A 2 30.77 6.94 -0.30
CA PRO A 2 29.37 7.22 -0.03
C PRO A 2 28.74 5.89 0.40
N VAL A 3 28.04 5.89 1.52
CA VAL A 3 27.24 4.75 1.95
C VAL A 3 26.25 4.51 0.81
N GLU A 4 26.19 3.32 0.24
CA GLU A 4 25.07 2.92 -0.61
C GLU A 4 23.83 3.04 0.27
N GLU A 5 23.19 4.19 0.19
CA GLU A 5 22.02 4.55 0.97
C GLU A 5 20.96 3.51 0.62
N HIS A 6 20.62 2.67 1.61
CA HIS A 6 19.79 1.47 1.49
C HIS A 6 18.62 1.63 0.53
N SER A 7 18.85 1.36 -0.75
CA SER A 7 17.85 1.55 -1.79
C SER A 7 17.14 0.22 -1.95
N TRP A 8 16.12 0.00 -1.12
CA TRP A 8 15.22 -1.12 -1.39
C TRP A 8 14.65 -1.01 -2.81
N CYS A 9 14.56 0.20 -3.38
CA CYS A 9 14.21 0.40 -4.78
C CYS A 9 15.39 0.26 -5.76
N SER A 10 16.45 -0.50 -5.42
CA SER A 10 17.48 -0.88 -6.40
C SER A 10 16.89 -1.77 -7.49
N GLU A 11 17.48 -1.75 -8.69
CA GLU A 11 17.00 -2.57 -9.81
C GLU A 11 16.95 -4.06 -9.47
N GLN A 12 17.95 -4.55 -8.74
CA GLN A 12 18.02 -5.95 -8.32
C GLN A 12 16.88 -6.33 -7.37
N VAL A 13 16.57 -5.47 -6.38
CA VAL A 13 15.47 -5.73 -5.43
C VAL A 13 14.12 -5.60 -6.14
N ILE A 14 13.92 -4.57 -6.96
CA ILE A 14 12.70 -4.38 -7.77
C ILE A 14 12.45 -5.59 -8.67
N ALA A 15 13.49 -6.10 -9.33
CA ALA A 15 13.38 -7.27 -10.20
C ALA A 15 12.92 -8.51 -9.42
N ALA A 16 13.38 -8.64 -8.16
CA ALA A 16 13.07 -9.76 -7.27
C ALA A 16 11.70 -9.66 -6.57
N LEU A 17 10.97 -8.54 -6.69
CA LEU A 17 9.63 -8.41 -6.09
C LEU A 17 8.66 -9.44 -6.68
N SER A 18 7.82 -9.98 -5.80
CA SER A 18 6.76 -10.90 -6.20
C SER A 18 5.79 -10.24 -7.17
N ARG A 19 5.39 -11.01 -8.19
CA ARG A 19 4.32 -10.67 -9.14
C ARG A 19 3.09 -11.54 -8.92
N GLU A 20 3.11 -12.38 -7.89
CA GLU A 20 1.96 -13.18 -7.52
C GLU A 20 0.83 -12.24 -7.04
N PRO A 21 -0.39 -12.40 -7.57
CA PRO A 21 -1.52 -11.59 -7.15
C PRO A 21 -1.85 -11.80 -5.66
N VAL A 22 -2.28 -10.74 -4.99
CA VAL A 22 -2.84 -10.78 -3.62
C VAL A 22 -3.97 -11.82 -3.54
N GLY A 23 -4.77 -11.94 -4.59
CA GLY A 23 -5.89 -12.87 -4.64
C GLY A 23 -7.14 -12.36 -3.93
N THR A 24 -8.30 -12.90 -4.32
CA THR A 24 -9.60 -12.42 -3.86
C THR A 24 -9.83 -12.63 -2.36
N GLU A 25 -9.37 -13.77 -1.81
CA GLU A 25 -9.58 -14.12 -0.41
C GLU A 25 -8.90 -13.12 0.54
N LEU A 26 -7.61 -12.85 0.33
CA LEU A 26 -6.88 -11.88 1.15
C LEU A 26 -7.43 -10.46 0.96
N ALA A 27 -7.80 -10.07 -0.27
CA ALA A 27 -8.42 -8.78 -0.55
C ALA A 27 -9.75 -8.57 0.21
N GLN A 28 -10.59 -9.60 0.29
CA GLN A 28 -11.82 -9.59 1.09
C GLN A 28 -11.55 -9.42 2.58
N GLN A 29 -10.58 -10.17 3.12
CA GLN A 29 -10.20 -10.07 4.53
C GLN A 29 -9.66 -8.68 4.87
N VAL A 30 -8.86 -8.09 3.98
CA VAL A 30 -8.38 -6.70 4.08
C VAL A 30 -9.54 -5.72 4.11
N ALA A 31 -10.53 -5.85 3.21
CA ALA A 31 -11.70 -4.96 3.19
C ALA A 31 -12.45 -4.99 4.53
N GLN A 32 -12.66 -6.18 5.10
CA GLN A 32 -13.30 -6.33 6.41
C GLN A 32 -12.45 -5.73 7.54
N ALA A 33 -11.13 -5.96 7.52
CA ALA A 33 -10.22 -5.39 8.51
C ALA A 33 -10.27 -3.85 8.47
N LEU A 34 -10.24 -3.23 7.29
CA LEU A 34 -10.31 -1.79 7.14
C LEU A 34 -11.63 -1.21 7.68
N LYS A 35 -12.77 -1.81 7.32
CA LYS A 35 -14.09 -1.39 7.83
C LYS A 35 -14.23 -1.51 9.35
N SER A 36 -13.45 -2.40 9.99
CA SER A 36 -13.39 -2.51 11.45
C SER A 36 -12.59 -1.40 12.15
N GLY A 37 -12.06 -0.45 11.37
CA GLY A 37 -11.26 0.67 11.83
C GLY A 37 -9.75 0.40 11.85
N ARG A 38 -9.29 -0.70 11.24
CA ARG A 38 -7.86 -0.98 11.07
C ARG A 38 -7.34 -0.25 9.83
N TYR A 39 -6.03 -0.08 9.76
CA TYR A 39 -5.38 0.62 8.65
C TYR A 39 -3.93 0.17 8.50
N ILE A 40 -3.34 0.48 7.34
CA ILE A 40 -1.90 0.36 7.10
C ILE A 40 -1.36 1.77 6.93
N MET A 41 -0.71 2.28 7.97
CA MET A 41 0.03 3.55 7.95
C MET A 41 1.13 3.43 9.01
N ASN A 42 2.33 3.95 8.73
CA ASN A 42 3.33 4.19 9.77
C ASN A 42 3.46 5.69 9.98
N GLY A 43 3.66 6.09 11.22
CA GLY A 43 3.93 7.48 11.58
C GLY A 43 5.41 7.69 11.87
N HIS A 44 6.02 8.58 11.12
CA HIS A 44 7.25 9.28 11.49
C HIS A 44 7.14 10.73 11.00
N ARG A 45 8.12 11.55 11.34
CA ARG A 45 8.17 12.94 10.86
C ARG A 45 8.30 12.97 9.33
N ASP A 46 7.65 13.93 8.70
CA ASP A 46 7.62 14.18 7.26
C ASP A 46 6.90 13.07 6.45
N TYR A 47 7.22 12.94 5.17
CA TYR A 47 6.60 11.95 4.28
C TYR A 47 6.92 10.53 4.72
N CYS A 48 5.87 9.75 4.98
CA CYS A 48 5.93 8.39 5.50
C CYS A 48 5.74 7.33 4.41
N GLY A 49 5.21 7.68 3.23
CA GLY A 49 4.95 6.74 2.14
C GLY A 49 3.46 6.57 1.82
N VAL A 50 3.07 5.35 1.44
CA VAL A 50 1.71 4.99 1.06
C VAL A 50 0.98 4.28 2.20
N GLY A 51 -0.26 4.72 2.43
CA GLY A 51 -1.20 4.13 3.37
C GLY A 51 -2.37 3.45 2.68
N LEU A 52 -3.09 2.63 3.45
CA LEU A 52 -4.35 2.01 3.06
C LEU A 52 -5.34 2.10 4.22
N VAL A 53 -6.45 2.81 4.01
CA VAL A 53 -7.45 3.09 5.06
C VAL A 53 -8.88 2.92 4.54
N TYR A 54 -9.84 2.87 5.46
CA TYR A 54 -11.26 3.05 5.17
C TYR A 54 -11.80 4.26 5.93
N THR A 55 -12.28 5.25 5.19
CA THR A 55 -12.67 6.55 5.74
C THR A 55 -14.16 6.53 6.07
N THR A 56 -14.50 6.35 7.35
CA THR A 56 -15.88 6.09 7.81
C THR A 56 -16.90 7.17 7.41
N PRO A 57 -16.62 8.49 7.52
CA PRO A 57 -17.59 9.51 7.13
C PRO A 57 -17.96 9.46 5.64
N GLN A 58 -16.99 9.11 4.77
CA GLN A 58 -17.17 9.05 3.32
C GLN A 58 -17.52 7.64 2.82
N LYS A 59 -17.33 6.61 3.65
CA LYS A 59 -17.50 5.19 3.33
C LYS A 59 -16.69 4.75 2.10
N VAL A 60 -15.43 5.20 2.04
CA VAL A 60 -14.52 4.89 0.94
C VAL A 60 -13.30 4.13 1.44
N PHE A 61 -12.84 3.17 0.62
CA PHE A 61 -11.50 2.60 0.74
C PHE A 61 -10.54 3.50 -0.02
N GLU A 62 -9.38 3.79 0.54
CA GLU A 62 -8.40 4.66 -0.14
C GLU A 62 -6.97 4.17 0.07
N PHE A 63 -6.21 4.19 -1.03
CA PHE A 63 -4.76 4.32 -0.96
C PHE A 63 -4.46 5.82 -0.90
N CYS A 64 -3.57 6.22 0.01
CA CYS A 64 -3.27 7.63 0.26
C CYS A 64 -1.78 7.83 0.52
N TYR A 65 -1.31 9.07 0.36
CA TYR A 65 -0.04 9.45 0.94
C TYR A 65 -0.17 9.62 2.46
N VAL A 66 0.92 9.37 3.17
CA VAL A 66 0.99 9.53 4.62
C VAL A 66 2.07 10.56 4.94
N ASN A 67 1.71 11.60 5.69
CA ASN A 67 2.63 12.63 6.20
C ASN A 67 2.43 12.78 7.71
N ASP A 68 3.52 12.81 8.48
CA ASP A 68 3.47 12.97 9.94
C ASP A 68 2.53 11.95 10.64
N GLY A 69 2.35 10.77 10.05
CA GLY A 69 1.45 9.72 10.54
C GLY A 69 -0.05 9.92 10.23
N PHE A 70 -0.41 10.91 9.41
CA PHE A 70 -1.78 11.16 8.96
C PHE A 70 -1.93 10.84 7.48
N ASN A 71 -3.07 10.26 7.08
CA ASN A 71 -3.45 10.18 5.67
C ASN A 71 -3.71 11.58 5.11
N THR A 72 -3.19 11.85 3.92
CA THR A 72 -3.35 13.14 3.23
C THR A 72 -4.09 12.95 1.91
N ASP A 73 -3.42 13.14 0.78
CA ASP A 73 -4.05 13.07 -0.53
C ASP A 73 -4.31 11.61 -0.94
N SER A 74 -5.48 11.36 -1.51
CA SER A 74 -5.85 10.06 -2.06
C SER A 74 -5.09 9.82 -3.37
N ILE A 75 -4.47 8.64 -3.48
CA ILE A 75 -3.88 8.12 -4.71
C ILE A 75 -4.99 7.50 -5.58
N ILE A 76 -5.85 6.70 -4.95
CA ILE A 76 -7.05 6.12 -5.54
C ILE A 76 -8.04 5.80 -4.43
N SER A 77 -9.35 5.92 -4.72
CA SER A 77 -10.41 5.60 -3.78
C SER A 77 -11.56 4.82 -4.43
N PHE A 78 -12.27 4.05 -3.62
CA PHE A 78 -13.37 3.19 -4.02
C PHE A 78 -14.53 3.34 -3.03
N SER A 79 -15.71 3.68 -3.54
CA SER A 79 -16.95 3.69 -2.75
C SER A 79 -17.68 2.33 -2.78
N ASP A 80 -17.37 1.48 -3.78
CA ASP A 80 -17.87 0.11 -3.88
C ASP A 80 -16.82 -0.89 -3.36
N GLU A 81 -17.23 -1.73 -2.42
CA GLU A 81 -16.36 -2.73 -1.80
C GLU A 81 -15.89 -3.80 -2.79
N ASN A 82 -16.73 -4.20 -3.75
CA ASN A 82 -16.35 -5.19 -4.77
C ASN A 82 -15.34 -4.60 -5.76
N GLU A 83 -15.46 -3.32 -6.12
CA GLU A 83 -14.46 -2.64 -6.93
C GLU A 83 -13.11 -2.58 -6.22
N PHE A 84 -13.10 -2.24 -4.93
CA PHE A 84 -11.89 -2.28 -4.11
C PHE A 84 -11.28 -3.69 -4.05
N ILE A 85 -12.09 -4.71 -3.74
CA ILE A 85 -11.63 -6.10 -3.65
C ILE A 85 -11.06 -6.56 -4.98
N LYS A 86 -11.77 -6.30 -6.09
CA LYS A 86 -11.31 -6.65 -7.43
C LYS A 86 -9.96 -5.99 -7.72
N PHE A 87 -9.86 -4.68 -7.50
CA PHE A 87 -8.63 -3.93 -7.73
C PHE A 87 -7.47 -4.49 -6.90
N LEU A 88 -7.65 -4.68 -5.59
CA LEU A 88 -6.62 -5.17 -4.69
C LEU A 88 -6.20 -6.60 -5.04
N SER A 89 -7.15 -7.47 -5.42
CA SER A 89 -6.86 -8.88 -5.73
C SER A 89 -5.93 -9.07 -6.93
N GLU A 90 -5.89 -8.09 -7.83
CA GLU A 90 -5.03 -8.06 -9.03
C GLU A 90 -3.64 -7.47 -8.73
N GLN A 91 -3.43 -6.88 -7.55
CA GLN A 91 -2.14 -6.28 -7.18
C GLN A 91 -1.13 -7.31 -6.70
N SER A 92 0.14 -6.93 -6.67
CA SER A 92 1.27 -7.69 -6.14
C SER A 92 2.26 -6.77 -5.43
N ASP A 93 3.29 -7.33 -4.80
CA ASP A 93 4.40 -6.53 -4.26
C ASP A 93 5.02 -5.65 -5.35
N TYR A 94 5.17 -6.18 -6.57
CA TYR A 94 5.71 -5.42 -7.69
C TYR A 94 4.79 -4.25 -8.09
N SER A 95 3.49 -4.49 -8.29
CA SER A 95 2.57 -3.44 -8.78
C SER A 95 2.34 -2.32 -7.75
N MET A 96 2.44 -2.62 -6.45
CA MET A 96 2.30 -1.65 -5.36
C MET A 96 3.62 -1.00 -4.90
N SER A 97 4.76 -1.43 -5.46
CA SER A 97 6.09 -0.87 -5.13
C SER A 97 6.31 0.55 -5.65
N GLY A 98 5.54 0.94 -6.66
CA GLY A 98 5.75 2.17 -7.43
C GLY A 98 6.92 2.14 -8.41
N ALA A 99 7.52 0.98 -8.65
CA ALA A 99 8.53 0.78 -9.69
C ALA A 99 7.96 0.39 -11.06
N ASP A 100 6.69 -0.01 -11.14
CA ASP A 100 6.03 -0.37 -12.40
C ASP A 100 5.65 0.89 -13.19
N GLU A 101 6.44 1.23 -14.22
CA GLU A 101 6.20 2.40 -15.08
C GLU A 101 4.88 2.33 -15.86
N SER A 102 4.30 1.14 -16.00
CA SER A 102 3.01 0.96 -16.66
C SER A 102 1.81 1.18 -15.72
N SER A 103 2.07 1.26 -14.40
CA SER A 103 1.02 1.47 -13.41
C SER A 103 0.53 2.92 -13.43
N ALA A 104 -0.75 3.11 -13.76
CA ALA A 104 -1.40 4.42 -13.68
C ALA A 104 -1.65 4.90 -12.24
N VAL A 105 -1.54 4.00 -11.25
CA VAL A 105 -1.92 4.27 -9.85
C VAL A 105 -0.70 4.47 -8.97
N PHE A 106 0.27 3.56 -9.03
CA PHE A 106 1.34 3.52 -8.04
C PHE A 106 2.69 4.02 -8.55
N TYR A 107 2.86 4.20 -9.87
CA TYR A 107 4.16 4.56 -10.43
C TYR A 107 4.70 5.85 -9.78
N GLU A 108 5.88 5.73 -9.18
CA GLU A 108 6.60 6.83 -8.55
C GLU A 108 7.97 6.96 -9.20
N LYS A 109 8.20 8.07 -9.89
CA LYS A 109 9.47 8.34 -10.59
C LYS A 109 10.59 8.66 -9.61
N ASN A 110 10.28 9.30 -8.49
CA ASN A 110 11.26 9.74 -7.50
C ASN A 110 11.76 8.58 -6.63
N THR A 111 13.08 8.36 -6.61
CA THR A 111 13.72 7.33 -5.76
C THR A 111 13.46 7.54 -4.27
N PHE A 112 13.39 8.78 -3.79
CA PHE A 112 12.99 9.08 -2.41
C PHE A 112 11.55 8.64 -2.14
N GLY A 113 10.65 8.94 -3.07
CA GLY A 113 9.25 8.54 -2.99
C GLY A 113 9.10 7.02 -2.98
N ARG A 114 9.84 6.33 -3.86
CA ARG A 114 9.92 4.87 -3.85
C ARG A 114 10.45 4.40 -2.52
N ASN A 115 11.63 4.85 -2.05
CA ASN A 115 12.27 4.34 -0.84
C ASN A 115 11.50 4.51 0.49
N ASN A 116 10.34 5.17 0.50
CA ASN A 116 9.44 5.24 1.65
C ASN A 116 8.52 4.02 1.77
N GLN A 117 7.60 4.03 2.75
CA GLN A 117 6.65 2.94 2.93
C GLN A 117 5.85 2.67 1.65
N ARG A 118 5.76 1.38 1.30
CA ARG A 118 4.82 0.86 0.29
C ARG A 118 3.96 -0.23 0.89
N ILE A 119 2.91 -0.58 0.17
CA ILE A 119 2.03 -1.70 0.52
C ILE A 119 2.64 -2.97 -0.04
N THR A 120 2.75 -3.99 0.81
CA THR A 120 3.23 -5.32 0.44
C THR A 120 2.21 -6.36 0.89
N VAL A 121 2.24 -7.54 0.28
CA VAL A 121 1.40 -8.69 0.66
C VAL A 121 1.59 -9.00 2.14
N ALA A 122 2.83 -9.02 2.63
CA ALA A 122 3.12 -9.25 4.05
C ALA A 122 2.45 -8.22 5.00
N ARG A 123 2.33 -6.95 4.58
CA ARG A 123 1.62 -5.93 5.38
C ARG A 123 0.10 -6.14 5.36
N LEU A 124 -0.45 -6.62 4.24
CA LEU A 124 -1.86 -7.01 4.13
C LEU A 124 -2.15 -8.24 5.01
N GLU A 125 -1.29 -9.24 4.98
CA GLU A 125 -1.36 -10.42 5.85
C GLU A 125 -1.28 -10.03 7.33
N HIS A 126 -0.38 -9.13 7.70
CA HIS A 126 -0.31 -8.61 9.06
C HIS A 126 -1.60 -7.85 9.45
N LEU A 127 -2.14 -7.04 8.54
CA LEU A 127 -3.41 -6.36 8.72
C LEU A 127 -4.58 -7.35 8.90
N VAL A 128 -4.53 -8.59 8.42
CA VAL A 128 -5.61 -9.55 8.69
C VAL A 128 -5.33 -10.39 9.94
N ALA A 129 -4.07 -10.75 10.19
CA ALA A 129 -3.66 -11.64 11.27
C ALA A 129 -3.84 -11.06 12.68
N THR A 130 -3.65 -9.75 12.88
CA THR A 130 -3.78 -9.13 14.21
C THR A 130 -5.25 -8.99 14.64
N SER A 131 -5.88 -10.11 14.96
CA SER A 131 -7.19 -10.16 15.62
C SER A 131 -7.09 -9.47 16.98
N ARG A 132 -8.05 -8.60 17.32
CA ARG A 132 -8.17 -8.05 18.68
C ARG A 132 -8.23 -9.21 19.69
N LEU A 133 -7.33 -9.22 20.67
CA LEU A 133 -7.66 -9.71 22.02
C LEU A 133 -8.60 -8.71 22.69
#